data_AF-A0A814RYH4-F1
#
_entry.id   AF-A0A814RYH4-F1
#
_cell.length_a   1.000
_cell.length_b   1.000
_cell.length_c   1.000
_cell.angle_alpha   90.00
_cell.angle_beta   90.00
_cell.angle_gamma   90.00
#
_symmetry.space_group_name_H-M   'P 1'
#
loop_
_entity.id
_entity.type
_entity.pdbx_description
1 polymer ?
#
loop_
_entity_poly.entity_id
_entity_poly.type
_entity_poly.pdbx_seq_one_letter_code
_entity_poly.pdbx_strand_id
1 'polypeptide(L)'
;VLKSNNYSDANLRKHLGMLHQKEELMFESQKRLYSSKPKLITTERKKELDNAAVDCIIRDSRSFGDFRREGMREFLDIAVPGYKGVHRKTVHKRLSTLYSEYRHELREVLSKVSDIALTSDVWKNNARTHFICLTAHYYDENYKYVSRIIGFRRLRGQHLAIRLRRFIRYEIEKLQITSKIRSITTDKGSDINCAANTLEFGTKTSCLAHNLNLVISNGLWLWKKPTETR
;
A
#
# COMPACT_ATOMS: atom_id res chain seq x y z
N VAL A 1 28.96 55.69 -38.37
CA VAL A 1 29.12 54.21 -38.34
C VAL A 1 27.86 53.63 -37.72
N LEU A 2 27.02 53.03 -38.56
CA LEU A 2 25.69 52.52 -38.20
C LEU A 2 25.82 51.34 -37.23
N LYS A 3 25.19 51.44 -36.05
CA LYS A 3 25.03 50.32 -35.12
C LYS A 3 24.07 49.31 -35.75
N SER A 4 24.57 48.14 -36.14
CA SER A 4 23.73 47.02 -36.58
C SER A 4 22.87 46.53 -35.42
N ASN A 5 21.55 46.58 -35.60
CA ASN A 5 20.56 46.01 -34.68
C ASN A 5 20.79 44.49 -34.51
N ASN A 6 21.12 44.07 -33.30
CA ASN A 6 21.09 42.67 -32.88
C ASN A 6 19.62 42.24 -32.68
N TYR A 7 18.95 41.83 -33.76
CA TYR A 7 17.70 41.08 -33.61
C TYR A 7 18.02 39.64 -33.18
N SER A 8 17.38 39.21 -32.09
CA SER A 8 17.59 37.91 -31.44
C SER A 8 16.85 36.80 -32.19
N ASP A 9 17.38 36.41 -33.35
CA ASP A 9 16.80 35.36 -34.21
C ASP A 9 17.06 33.94 -33.67
N ALA A 10 17.78 33.83 -32.56
CA ALA A 10 18.19 32.57 -31.95
C ALA A 10 17.01 31.65 -31.60
N ASN A 11 15.88 32.23 -31.16
CA ASN A 11 14.67 31.47 -30.82
C ASN A 11 13.95 30.96 -32.08
N LEU A 12 13.90 31.75 -33.15
CA LEU A 12 13.30 31.35 -34.42
C LEU A 12 14.09 30.21 -35.07
N ARG A 13 15.42 30.33 -35.12
CA ARG A 13 16.31 29.28 -35.65
C ARG A 13 16.20 27.98 -34.86
N LYS A 14 16.05 28.10 -33.52
CA LYS A 14 15.81 26.97 -32.61
C LYS A 14 14.46 26.27 -32.86
N HIS A 15 13.40 27.03 -33.14
CA HIS A 15 12.08 26.50 -33.51
C HIS A 15 12.13 25.77 -34.86
N LEU A 16 12.71 26.41 -35.89
CA LEU A 16 12.84 25.84 -37.24
C LEU A 16 13.67 24.55 -37.25
N GLY A 17 14.74 24.50 -36.44
CA GLY A 17 15.51 23.28 -36.24
C GLY A 17 14.70 22.15 -35.59
N MET A 18 13.90 22.44 -34.56
CA MET A 18 13.17 21.43 -33.79
C MET A 18 11.91 20.88 -34.46
N LEU A 19 11.15 21.71 -35.16
CA LEU A 19 9.85 21.31 -35.72
C LEU A 19 9.88 21.08 -37.24
N HIS A 20 10.85 21.67 -37.93
CA HIS A 20 10.93 21.65 -39.39
C HIS A 20 12.23 21.04 -39.92
N GLN A 21 13.03 20.37 -39.06
CA GLN A 21 14.26 19.65 -39.40
C GLN A 21 15.34 20.50 -40.11
N LYS A 22 15.29 21.83 -39.97
CA LYS A 22 16.29 22.75 -40.56
C LYS A 22 17.49 22.97 -39.63
N GLU A 23 18.16 21.89 -39.27
CA GLU A 23 19.27 21.91 -38.31
C GLU A 23 20.48 22.73 -38.77
N GLU A 24 20.65 22.89 -40.08
CA GLU A 24 21.68 23.75 -40.72
C GLU A 24 21.60 25.22 -40.27
N LEU A 25 20.41 25.71 -39.91
CA LEU A 25 20.18 27.09 -39.49
C LEU A 25 20.52 27.35 -38.01
N MET A 26 20.78 26.29 -37.23
CA MET A 26 21.13 26.42 -35.80
C MET A 26 22.60 26.76 -35.61
N PHE A 27 22.89 27.62 -34.62
CA PHE A 27 24.26 27.88 -34.20
C PHE A 27 24.91 26.62 -33.62
N GLU A 28 26.23 26.51 -33.73
CA GLU A 28 26.97 25.33 -33.28
C GLU A 28 26.84 25.08 -31.77
N SER A 29 26.69 26.15 -30.98
CA SER A 29 26.34 26.08 -29.55
C SER A 29 24.95 25.47 -29.31
N GLN A 30 23.98 25.74 -30.20
CA GLN A 30 22.64 25.16 -30.16
C GLN A 30 22.63 23.70 -30.63
N LYS A 31 23.46 23.35 -31.63
CA LYS A 31 23.64 21.96 -32.10
C LYS A 31 24.22 21.05 -31.01
N ARG A 32 25.22 21.52 -30.25
CA ARG A 32 25.80 20.79 -29.10
C ARG A 32 24.78 20.55 -27.97
N LEU A 33 23.93 21.53 -27.70
CA LEU A 33 22.80 21.40 -26.76
C LEU A 33 21.69 20.44 -27.25
N TYR A 34 21.61 20.18 -28.56
CA TYR A 34 20.62 19.31 -29.17
C TYR A 34 21.08 17.85 -29.22
N SER A 35 22.36 17.57 -29.53
CA SER A 35 22.89 16.20 -29.54
C SER A 35 22.88 15.54 -28.15
N SER A 36 22.84 16.35 -27.09
CA SER A 36 22.79 15.90 -25.69
C SER A 36 21.38 15.73 -25.12
N LYS A 37 20.30 15.84 -25.94
CA LYS A 37 18.94 15.70 -25.40
C LYS A 37 18.62 14.24 -25.07
N PRO A 38 18.13 13.93 -23.86
CA PRO A 38 17.57 12.62 -23.57
C PRO A 38 16.39 12.38 -24.51
N LYS A 39 16.32 11.18 -25.12
CA LYS A 39 15.17 10.76 -25.94
C LYS A 39 13.90 11.04 -25.14
N LEU A 40 13.03 11.89 -25.70
CA LEU A 40 11.73 12.19 -25.11
C LEU A 40 10.88 10.92 -25.16
N ILE A 41 10.67 10.31 -24.01
CA ILE A 41 9.73 9.20 -23.86
C ILE A 41 8.32 9.69 -24.19
N THR A 42 7.57 8.93 -24.98
CA THR A 42 6.18 9.25 -25.30
C THR A 42 5.31 9.17 -24.03
N THR A 43 4.20 9.90 -24.03
CA THR A 43 3.26 9.91 -22.90
C THR A 43 2.68 8.52 -22.64
N GLU A 44 2.37 7.80 -23.72
CA GLU A 44 1.83 6.43 -23.72
C GLU A 44 2.83 5.47 -23.10
N ARG A 45 4.09 5.51 -23.57
CA ARG A 45 5.14 4.63 -23.05
C ARG A 45 5.45 4.91 -21.59
N LYS A 46 5.45 6.19 -21.18
CA LYS A 46 5.61 6.56 -19.77
C LYS A 46 4.47 5.99 -18.92
N LYS A 47 3.23 6.03 -19.39
CA LYS A 47 2.07 5.49 -18.67
C LYS A 47 2.18 3.98 -18.49
N GLU A 48 2.63 3.25 -19.51
CA GLU A 48 2.90 1.82 -19.42
C GLU A 48 3.96 1.50 -18.35
N LEU A 49 5.08 2.23 -18.36
CA LEU A 49 6.15 2.05 -17.38
C LEU A 49 5.70 2.39 -15.96
N ASP A 50 4.95 3.48 -15.79
CA ASP A 50 4.40 3.86 -14.47
C ASP A 50 3.44 2.78 -13.93
N ASN A 51 2.60 2.19 -14.79
CA ASN A 51 1.72 1.09 -14.39
C ASN A 51 2.52 -0.16 -13.98
N ALA A 52 3.50 -0.57 -14.79
CA ALA A 52 4.36 -1.71 -14.48
C ALA A 52 5.16 -1.50 -13.19
N ALA A 53 5.67 -0.27 -12.96
CA ALA A 53 6.37 0.09 -11.73
C ALA A 53 5.45 0.02 -10.50
N VAL A 54 4.20 0.50 -10.61
CA VAL A 54 3.23 0.37 -9.51
C VAL A 54 2.89 -1.08 -9.23
N ASP A 55 2.69 -1.90 -10.26
CA ASP A 55 2.44 -3.33 -10.11
C ASP A 55 3.60 -4.05 -9.41
N CYS A 56 4.84 -3.74 -9.78
CA CYS A 56 6.04 -4.24 -9.11
C CYS A 56 6.08 -3.81 -7.64
N ILE A 57 5.78 -2.53 -7.34
CA ILE A 57 5.71 -2.05 -5.96
C ILE A 57 4.71 -2.86 -5.12
N ILE A 58 3.56 -3.19 -5.69
CA ILE A 58 2.50 -3.93 -4.99
C ILE A 58 2.88 -5.40 -4.81
N ARG A 59 3.23 -6.09 -5.90
CA ARG A 59 3.52 -7.54 -5.88
C ARG A 59 4.73 -7.86 -5.03
N ASP A 60 5.76 -7.03 -5.10
CA ASP A 60 7.03 -7.26 -4.42
C ASP A 60 7.10 -6.54 -3.07
N SER A 61 6.00 -5.93 -2.62
CA SER A 61 5.91 -5.19 -1.34
C SER A 61 7.01 -4.13 -1.17
N ARG A 62 7.33 -3.39 -2.24
CA ARG A 62 8.42 -2.39 -2.24
C ARG A 62 7.96 -1.05 -1.69
N SER A 63 8.93 -0.19 -1.39
CA SER A 63 8.64 1.19 -0.97
C SER A 63 8.00 1.99 -2.12
N PHE A 64 7.05 2.88 -1.82
CA PHE A 64 6.41 3.71 -2.85
C PHE A 64 7.36 4.68 -3.57
N GLY A 65 8.55 4.91 -3.02
CA GLY A 65 9.60 5.73 -3.64
C GLY A 65 10.70 4.92 -4.31
N ASP A 66 10.56 3.60 -4.40
CA ASP A 66 11.64 2.70 -4.77
C ASP A 66 12.21 2.99 -6.17
N PHE A 67 11.34 3.20 -7.15
CA PHE A 67 11.70 3.57 -8.54
C PHE A 67 12.37 4.93 -8.70
N ARG A 68 12.61 5.67 -7.60
CA ARG A 68 13.31 6.95 -7.59
C ARG A 68 14.49 7.00 -6.61
N ARG A 69 14.85 5.87 -5.99
CA ARG A 69 16.08 5.74 -5.22
C ARG A 69 17.29 5.79 -6.16
N GLU A 70 18.43 6.22 -5.63
CA GLU A 70 19.67 6.47 -6.39
C GLU A 70 20.04 5.31 -7.33
N GLY A 71 20.34 4.14 -6.78
CA GLY A 71 20.72 2.98 -7.62
C GLY A 71 19.63 2.51 -8.59
N MET A 72 18.35 2.68 -8.23
CA MET A 72 17.25 2.36 -9.16
C MET A 72 17.15 3.38 -10.30
N ARG A 73 17.43 4.66 -10.03
CA ARG A 73 17.49 5.69 -11.08
C ARG A 73 18.63 5.43 -12.04
N GLU A 74 19.81 5.11 -11.54
CA GLU A 74 20.97 4.76 -12.38
C GLU A 74 20.66 3.56 -13.27
N PHE A 75 20.06 2.50 -12.71
CA PHE A 75 19.60 1.35 -13.47
C PHE A 75 18.59 1.74 -14.56
N LEU A 76 17.59 2.56 -14.23
CA LEU A 76 16.57 3.01 -15.19
C LEU A 76 17.13 3.94 -16.27
N ASP A 77 18.11 4.78 -15.96
CA ASP A 77 18.76 5.67 -16.93
C ASP A 77 19.52 4.86 -17.99
N ILE A 78 20.09 3.70 -17.62
CA ILE A 78 20.71 2.74 -18.55
C ILE A 78 19.65 1.93 -19.31
N ALA A 79 18.70 1.33 -18.58
CA ALA A 79 17.74 0.37 -19.14
C ALA A 79 16.66 1.03 -20.01
N VAL A 80 16.19 2.21 -19.60
CA VAL A 80 15.11 2.96 -20.27
C VAL A 80 15.42 4.47 -20.26
N PRO A 81 16.34 4.93 -21.15
CA PRO A 81 16.75 6.33 -21.19
C PRO A 81 15.57 7.31 -21.31
N GLY A 82 15.54 8.31 -20.43
CA GLY A 82 14.48 9.32 -20.37
C GLY A 82 13.33 9.01 -19.40
N TYR A 83 13.25 7.79 -18.85
CA TYR A 83 12.28 7.43 -17.82
C TYR A 83 12.82 7.66 -16.40
N LYS A 84 12.29 8.68 -15.70
CA LYS A 84 12.76 9.04 -14.34
C LYS A 84 12.13 8.23 -13.20
N GLY A 85 11.39 7.17 -13.50
CA GLY A 85 10.64 6.40 -12.50
C GLY A 85 9.35 7.06 -12.00
N VAL A 86 8.43 6.22 -11.53
CA VAL A 86 7.13 6.65 -11.00
C VAL A 86 7.30 7.46 -9.72
N HIS A 87 6.53 8.55 -9.58
CA HIS A 87 6.56 9.37 -8.37
C HIS A 87 5.70 8.73 -7.27
N ARG A 88 6.13 8.84 -6.00
CA ARG A 88 5.38 8.34 -4.84
C ARG A 88 3.91 8.79 -4.82
N LYS A 89 3.63 10.04 -5.23
CA LYS A 89 2.24 10.56 -5.33
C LYS A 89 1.40 9.79 -6.36
N THR A 90 2.00 9.40 -7.49
CA THR A 90 1.34 8.60 -8.54
C THR A 90 1.02 7.21 -8.01
N VAL A 91 1.98 6.57 -7.33
CA VAL A 91 1.77 5.27 -6.64
C VAL A 91 0.61 5.37 -5.66
N HIS A 92 0.62 6.40 -4.81
CA HIS A 92 -0.44 6.60 -3.82
C HIS A 92 -1.82 6.81 -4.46
N LYS A 93 -1.91 7.63 -5.52
CA LYS A 93 -3.17 7.84 -6.25
C LYS A 93 -3.69 6.53 -6.83
N ARG A 94 -2.83 5.71 -7.43
CA ARG A 94 -3.20 4.42 -8.01
C ARG A 94 -3.69 3.44 -6.94
N LEU A 95 -2.98 3.37 -5.81
CA LEU A 95 -3.39 2.54 -4.66
C LEU A 95 -4.75 2.95 -4.09
N SER A 96 -5.03 4.25 -4.01
CA SER A 96 -6.34 4.73 -3.54
C SER A 96 -7.47 4.32 -4.48
N THR A 97 -7.24 4.33 -5.80
CA THR A 97 -8.21 3.82 -6.78
C THR A 97 -8.42 2.32 -6.63
N LEU A 98 -7.34 1.53 -6.59
CA LEU A 98 -7.39 0.07 -6.42
C LEU A 98 -8.07 -0.31 -5.10
N TYR A 99 -7.82 0.44 -4.02
CA TYR A 99 -8.49 0.23 -2.74
C TYR A 99 -10.00 0.46 -2.84
N SER A 100 -10.44 1.53 -3.50
CA SER A 100 -11.87 1.79 -3.70
C SER A 100 -12.54 0.70 -4.53
N GLU A 101 -11.90 0.25 -5.60
CA GLU A 101 -12.35 -0.88 -6.44
C GLU A 101 -12.46 -2.16 -5.60
N TYR A 102 -11.41 -2.51 -4.86
CA TYR A 102 -11.40 -3.65 -3.94
C TYR A 102 -12.52 -3.56 -2.90
N ARG A 103 -12.76 -2.38 -2.33
CA ARG A 103 -13.84 -2.19 -1.34
C ARG A 103 -15.23 -2.37 -1.95
N HIS A 104 -15.41 -1.97 -3.20
CA HIS A 104 -16.66 -2.19 -3.91
C HIS A 104 -16.85 -3.69 -4.19
N GLU A 105 -15.86 -4.35 -4.82
CA GLU A 105 -15.88 -5.79 -5.07
C GLU A 105 -16.11 -6.60 -3.79
N LEU A 106 -15.41 -6.25 -2.71
CA LEU A 106 -15.55 -6.93 -1.42
C LEU A 106 -16.98 -6.84 -0.89
N ARG A 107 -17.66 -5.70 -1.02
CA ARG A 107 -19.06 -5.57 -0.61
C ARG A 107 -19.97 -6.46 -1.45
N GLU A 108 -19.79 -6.45 -2.78
CA GLU A 108 -20.57 -7.29 -3.70
C GLU A 108 -20.40 -8.78 -3.39
N VAL A 109 -19.16 -9.24 -3.19
CA VAL A 109 -18.88 -10.64 -2.84
C VAL A 109 -19.51 -11.01 -1.49
N LEU A 110 -19.28 -10.19 -0.46
CA LEU A 110 -19.82 -10.46 0.88
C LEU A 110 -21.36 -10.34 0.94
N SER A 111 -22.00 -9.65 -0.01
CA SER A 111 -23.46 -9.61 -0.12
C SER A 111 -24.09 -10.98 -0.38
N LYS A 112 -23.34 -11.89 -1.00
CA LYS A 112 -23.80 -13.24 -1.38
C LYS A 112 -23.44 -14.32 -0.37
N VAL A 113 -22.57 -13.99 0.59
CA VAL A 113 -22.16 -14.89 1.67
C VAL A 113 -23.23 -14.92 2.76
N SER A 114 -23.54 -16.09 3.30
CA SER A 114 -24.52 -16.23 4.40
C SER A 114 -23.88 -16.09 5.78
N ASP A 115 -22.73 -16.74 5.98
CA ASP A 115 -22.08 -16.84 7.29
C ASP A 115 -20.63 -16.42 7.22
N ILE A 116 -20.22 -15.55 8.15
CA ILE A 116 -18.88 -14.99 8.22
C ILE A 116 -18.33 -15.18 9.63
N ALA A 117 -17.13 -15.78 9.71
CA ALA A 117 -16.31 -15.76 10.90
C ALA A 117 -15.26 -14.65 10.78
N LEU A 118 -15.05 -13.88 11.83
CA LEU A 118 -14.04 -12.83 11.88
C LEU A 118 -12.83 -13.30 12.69
N THR A 119 -11.64 -12.85 12.29
CA THR A 119 -10.47 -12.83 13.16
C THR A 119 -9.97 -11.39 13.28
N SER A 120 -9.52 -11.02 14.48
CA SER A 120 -8.86 -9.74 14.71
C SER A 120 -7.49 -9.99 15.30
N ASP A 121 -6.49 -9.32 14.73
CA ASP A 121 -5.15 -9.23 15.28
C ASP A 121 -4.85 -7.77 15.66
N VAL A 122 -4.36 -7.57 16.88
CA VAL A 122 -4.03 -6.25 17.42
C VAL A 122 -2.61 -6.26 17.94
N TRP A 123 -1.75 -5.49 17.30
CA TRP A 123 -0.35 -5.37 17.71
C TRP A 123 0.04 -3.91 17.93
N LYS A 124 1.18 -3.75 18.58
CA LYS A 124 1.79 -2.46 18.88
C LYS A 124 3.20 -2.45 18.31
N ASN A 125 3.58 -1.39 17.61
CA ASN A 125 4.96 -1.23 17.16
C ASN A 125 5.84 -0.59 18.24
N ASN A 126 7.15 -0.54 18.00
CA ASN A 126 8.14 0.06 18.91
C ASN A 126 7.87 1.55 19.20
N ALA A 127 7.26 2.26 18.25
CA ALA A 127 6.81 3.66 18.41
C ALA A 127 5.48 3.78 19.16
N ARG A 128 5.09 2.74 19.92
CA ARG A 128 3.87 2.66 20.72
C ARG A 128 2.57 2.93 19.95
N THR A 129 2.59 2.71 18.65
CA THR A 129 1.44 2.84 17.77
C THR A 129 0.74 1.51 17.67
N HIS A 130 -0.57 1.50 17.91
CA HIS A 130 -1.40 0.31 17.79
C HIS A 130 -1.93 0.14 16.37
N PHE A 131 -2.08 -1.10 15.95
CA PHE A 131 -2.68 -1.47 14.68
C PHE A 131 -3.69 -2.57 14.93
N ILE A 132 -4.72 -2.61 14.10
CA ILE A 132 -5.69 -3.69 14.04
C ILE A 132 -5.83 -4.15 12.60
N CYS A 133 -5.82 -5.46 12.41
CA CYS A 133 -6.26 -6.12 11.18
C CYS A 133 -7.52 -6.92 11.49
N LEU A 134 -8.55 -6.76 10.67
CA LEU A 134 -9.79 -7.50 10.72
C LEU A 134 -9.92 -8.32 9.44
N THR A 135 -10.05 -9.63 9.59
CA THR A 135 -10.13 -10.58 8.48
C THR A 135 -11.45 -11.31 8.53
N ALA A 136 -12.14 -11.39 7.40
CA ALA A 136 -13.34 -12.21 7.23
C ALA A 136 -12.95 -13.57 6.63
N HIS A 137 -13.58 -14.61 7.16
CA HIS A 137 -13.45 -15.99 6.73
C HIS A 137 -14.84 -16.51 6.38
N TYR A 138 -14.99 -17.07 5.18
CA TYR A 138 -16.26 -17.55 4.65
C TYR A 138 -16.05 -18.59 3.55
N TYR A 139 -17.13 -19.23 3.13
CA TYR A 139 -17.17 -20.06 1.92
C TYR A 139 -17.84 -19.29 0.79
N ASP A 140 -17.25 -19.33 -0.41
CA ASP A 140 -17.85 -18.74 -1.62
C ASP A 140 -18.99 -19.61 -2.18
N GLU A 141 -19.58 -19.17 -3.31
CA GLU A 141 -20.67 -19.88 -4.00
C GLU A 141 -20.29 -21.31 -4.44
N ASN A 142 -18.98 -21.61 -4.56
CA ASN A 142 -18.46 -22.92 -4.93
C ASN A 142 -17.97 -23.72 -3.72
N TYR A 143 -18.36 -23.33 -2.50
CA TYR A 143 -17.91 -23.93 -1.24
C TYR A 143 -16.39 -23.93 -1.07
N LYS A 144 -15.68 -22.97 -1.67
CA LYS A 144 -14.26 -22.77 -1.43
C LYS A 144 -14.05 -21.83 -0.26
N TYR A 145 -13.14 -22.23 0.63
CA TYR A 145 -12.74 -21.38 1.75
C TYR A 145 -12.02 -20.12 1.25
N VAL A 146 -12.47 -18.97 1.74
CA VAL A 146 -11.91 -17.66 1.42
C VAL A 146 -11.59 -16.92 2.72
N SER A 147 -10.40 -16.30 2.75
CA SER A 147 -9.99 -15.37 3.80
C SER A 147 -9.60 -14.04 3.18
N ARG A 148 -10.24 -12.95 3.59
CA ARG A 148 -9.97 -11.60 3.08
C ARG A 148 -9.88 -10.58 4.20
N ILE A 149 -8.89 -9.69 4.10
CA ILE A 149 -8.79 -8.52 4.99
C ILE A 149 -9.93 -7.57 4.65
N ILE A 150 -10.76 -7.28 5.64
CA ILE A 150 -11.91 -6.38 5.52
C ILE A 150 -11.69 -5.06 6.26
N GLY A 151 -10.63 -4.96 7.06
CA GLY A 151 -10.28 -3.73 7.74
C GLY A 151 -8.83 -3.75 8.20
N PHE A 152 -8.13 -2.65 7.99
CA PHE A 152 -6.80 -2.44 8.57
C PHE A 152 -6.70 -0.99 9.03
N ARG A 153 -6.32 -0.75 10.29
CA ARG A 153 -6.25 0.62 10.81
C ARG A 153 -5.15 0.81 11.83
N ARG A 154 -4.46 1.94 11.69
CA ARG A 154 -3.60 2.51 12.72
C ARG A 154 -4.44 3.24 13.76
N LEU A 155 -4.25 2.89 15.03
CA LEU A 155 -4.92 3.47 16.19
C LEU A 155 -3.90 4.26 17.04
N ARG A 156 -4.28 5.49 17.40
CA ARG A 156 -3.46 6.40 18.23
C ARG A 156 -4.29 6.88 19.42
N GLY A 157 -3.65 7.15 20.56
CA GLY A 157 -4.23 7.76 21.77
C GLY A 157 -4.81 6.75 22.79
N GLN A 158 -5.49 7.27 23.82
CA GLN A 158 -6.08 6.50 24.95
C GLN A 158 -7.41 5.79 24.60
N HIS A 159 -7.95 4.99 25.53
CA HIS A 159 -9.22 4.24 25.38
C HIS A 159 -9.23 3.29 24.16
N LEU A 160 -8.22 2.42 24.07
CA LEU A 160 -8.02 1.56 22.90
C LEU A 160 -9.20 0.61 22.68
N ALA A 161 -9.75 -0.03 23.73
CA ALA A 161 -10.94 -0.87 23.64
C ALA A 161 -12.13 -0.20 22.91
N ILE A 162 -12.48 1.04 23.29
CA ILE A 162 -13.60 1.79 22.67
C ILE A 162 -13.31 2.04 21.19
N ARG A 163 -12.06 2.36 20.84
CA ARG A 163 -11.67 2.61 19.45
C ARG A 163 -11.66 1.35 18.61
N LEU A 164 -11.22 0.22 19.17
CA LEU A 164 -11.28 -1.08 18.52
C LEU A 164 -12.74 -1.45 18.23
N ARG A 165 -13.63 -1.37 19.22
CA ARG A 165 -15.08 -1.62 19.04
C ARG A 165 -15.66 -0.74 17.94
N ARG A 166 -15.42 0.56 17.99
CA ARG A 166 -15.90 1.53 16.98
C ARG A 166 -15.37 1.21 15.58
N PHE A 167 -14.10 0.82 15.46
CA PHE A 167 -13.51 0.45 14.18
C PHE A 167 -14.13 -0.83 13.61
N ILE A 168 -14.22 -1.90 14.42
CA ILE A 168 -14.83 -3.17 14.00
C ILE A 168 -16.26 -2.91 13.54
N ARG A 169 -17.06 -2.24 14.37
CA ARG A 169 -18.44 -1.91 14.03
C ARG A 169 -18.55 -1.10 12.75
N TYR A 170 -17.72 -0.07 12.59
CA TYR A 170 -17.69 0.74 11.37
C TYR A 170 -17.42 -0.09 10.10
N GLU A 171 -16.44 -1.00 10.13
CA GLU A 171 -16.12 -1.82 8.94
C GLU A 171 -17.25 -2.80 8.61
N ILE A 172 -17.87 -3.40 9.63
CA ILE A 172 -18.99 -4.34 9.49
C ILE A 172 -20.25 -3.64 8.96
N GLU A 173 -20.62 -2.49 9.54
CA GLU A 173 -21.76 -1.68 9.10
C GLU A 173 -21.53 -1.16 7.67
N LYS A 174 -20.32 -0.68 7.37
CA LYS A 174 -19.96 -0.19 6.04
C LYS A 174 -20.00 -1.29 4.97
N LEU A 175 -19.73 -2.54 5.33
CA LEU A 175 -19.86 -3.69 4.43
C LEU A 175 -21.27 -4.29 4.44
N GLN A 176 -22.18 -3.81 5.29
CA GLN A 176 -23.57 -4.28 5.42
C GLN A 176 -23.67 -5.78 5.73
N ILE A 177 -22.77 -6.27 6.58
CA ILE A 177 -22.65 -7.71 6.88
C ILE A 177 -22.96 -8.05 8.35
N THR A 178 -23.51 -7.13 9.13
CA THR A 178 -23.77 -7.30 10.57
C THR A 178 -24.53 -8.58 10.90
N SER A 179 -25.62 -8.87 10.19
CA SER A 179 -26.46 -10.06 10.40
C SER A 179 -25.79 -11.39 10.01
N LYS A 180 -24.68 -11.32 9.29
CA LYS A 180 -23.94 -12.48 8.76
C LYS A 180 -22.80 -12.91 9.67
N ILE A 181 -22.43 -12.08 10.66
CA ILE A 181 -21.31 -12.36 11.55
C ILE A 181 -21.71 -13.42 12.58
N ARG A 182 -21.06 -14.58 12.52
CA ARG A 182 -21.29 -15.70 13.46
C ARG A 182 -20.32 -15.71 14.62
N SER A 183 -19.07 -15.35 14.36
CA SER A 183 -18.04 -15.35 15.40
C SER A 183 -17.00 -14.28 15.16
N ILE A 184 -16.29 -13.92 16.24
CA ILE A 184 -15.08 -13.11 16.18
C ILE A 184 -14.01 -13.77 17.06
N THR A 185 -12.90 -14.14 16.46
CA THR A 185 -11.74 -14.71 17.14
C THR A 185 -10.75 -13.60 17.44
N THR A 186 -10.36 -13.44 18.69
CA THR A 186 -9.36 -12.44 19.11
C THR A 186 -8.25 -13.09 19.93
N ASP A 187 -7.11 -12.43 20.03
CA ASP A 187 -6.09 -12.81 21.00
C ASP A 187 -6.53 -12.52 22.46
N LYS A 188 -5.62 -12.72 23.43
CA LYS A 188 -5.89 -12.41 24.86
C LYS A 188 -5.56 -10.96 25.26
N GLY A 189 -5.37 -10.04 24.31
CA GLY A 189 -5.19 -8.62 24.61
C GLY A 189 -6.41 -8.06 25.36
N SER A 190 -6.18 -7.40 26.51
CA SER A 190 -7.27 -6.91 27.36
C SER A 190 -8.20 -5.95 26.63
N ASP A 191 -7.64 -5.01 25.86
CA ASP A 191 -8.39 -4.02 25.09
C ASP A 191 -9.29 -4.65 24.01
N ILE A 192 -8.78 -5.61 23.23
CA ILE A 192 -9.56 -6.26 22.17
C ILE A 192 -10.61 -7.21 22.74
N ASN A 193 -10.33 -7.89 23.87
CA ASN A 193 -11.34 -8.68 24.55
C ASN A 193 -12.48 -7.80 25.08
N CYS A 194 -12.17 -6.66 25.70
CA CYS A 194 -13.18 -5.70 26.14
C CYS A 194 -14.00 -5.17 24.95
N ALA A 195 -13.34 -4.85 23.84
CA ALA A 195 -14.02 -4.43 22.62
C ALA A 195 -14.94 -5.51 22.05
N ALA A 196 -14.47 -6.76 21.94
CA ALA A 196 -15.23 -7.86 21.34
C ALA A 196 -16.41 -8.31 22.22
N ASN A 197 -16.26 -8.29 23.55
CA ASN A 197 -17.34 -8.62 24.49
C ASN A 197 -18.49 -7.60 24.49
N THR A 198 -18.27 -6.40 23.92
CA THR A 198 -19.27 -5.33 23.83
C THR A 198 -19.83 -5.16 22.41
N LEU A 199 -19.54 -6.12 21.51
CA LEU A 199 -20.18 -6.20 20.21
C LEU A 199 -21.54 -6.89 20.33
N GLU A 200 -22.51 -6.40 19.57
CA GLU A 200 -23.89 -6.90 19.55
C GLU A 200 -24.08 -8.01 18.48
N PHE A 201 -22.98 -8.49 17.90
CA PHE A 201 -22.95 -9.49 16.84
C PHE A 201 -21.74 -10.40 17.00
N GLY A 202 -21.89 -11.64 16.52
CA GLY A 202 -20.83 -12.65 16.55
C GLY A 202 -20.49 -13.16 17.95
N THR A 203 -20.39 -14.46 18.11
CA THR A 203 -19.87 -15.05 19.34
C THR A 203 -18.36 -14.83 19.43
N LYS A 204 -17.92 -14.17 20.51
CA LYS A 204 -16.50 -14.00 20.79
C LYS A 204 -15.86 -15.35 21.10
N THR A 205 -14.76 -15.65 20.41
CA THR A 205 -13.94 -16.84 20.60
C THR A 205 -12.50 -16.42 20.85
N SER A 206 -11.77 -17.20 21.64
CA SER A 206 -10.36 -16.93 21.93
C SER A 206 -9.44 -17.68 20.97
N CYS A 207 -8.39 -17.02 20.52
CA CYS A 207 -7.39 -17.61 19.64
C CYS A 207 -6.70 -18.81 20.31
N LEU A 208 -6.84 -19.99 19.69
CA LEU A 208 -6.22 -21.23 20.16
C LEU A 208 -4.70 -21.14 20.19
N ALA A 209 -4.07 -20.60 19.14
CA ALA A 209 -2.62 -20.46 19.06
C ALA A 209 -2.07 -19.58 20.19
N HIS A 210 -2.76 -18.48 20.50
CA HIS A 210 -2.36 -17.62 21.61
C HIS A 210 -2.53 -18.31 22.97
N ASN A 211 -3.63 -19.06 23.15
CA ASN A 211 -3.82 -19.85 24.36
C ASN A 211 -2.72 -20.89 24.54
N LEU A 212 -2.36 -21.63 23.48
CA LEU A 212 -1.29 -22.61 23.51
C LEU A 212 0.05 -21.97 23.82
N ASN A 213 0.37 -20.83 23.19
CA ASN A 213 1.60 -20.09 23.47
C ASN A 213 1.70 -19.66 24.94
N LEU A 214 0.59 -19.25 25.55
CA LEU A 214 0.57 -18.89 26.97
C LEU A 214 0.78 -20.10 27.88
N VAL A 215 0.16 -21.25 27.56
CA VAL A 215 0.38 -22.49 28.31
C VAL A 215 1.85 -22.89 28.26
N ILE A 216 2.44 -22.93 27.05
CA ILE A 216 3.85 -23.27 26.86
C ILE A 216 4.76 -22.28 27.56
N SER A 217 4.54 -20.98 27.35
CA SER A 217 5.34 -19.92 27.98
C SER A 217 5.31 -20.11 29.48
N ASN A 218 4.13 -20.07 30.10
CA ASN A 218 3.98 -20.20 31.55
C ASN A 218 4.61 -21.49 32.10
N GLY A 219 4.50 -22.60 31.37
CA GLY A 219 5.18 -23.85 31.72
C GLY A 219 6.71 -23.73 31.72
N LEU A 220 7.29 -23.07 30.71
CA LEU A 220 8.73 -22.83 30.63
C LEU A 220 9.23 -21.91 31.76
N TRP A 221 8.45 -20.93 32.20
CA TRP A 221 8.81 -20.07 33.35
C TRP A 221 8.91 -20.84 34.67
N LEU A 222 8.19 -21.96 34.80
CA LEU A 222 8.32 -22.86 35.96
C LEU A 222 9.60 -23.71 35.89
N TRP A 223 10.16 -23.89 34.71
CA TRP A 223 11.41 -24.62 34.51
C TRP A 223 12.61 -23.72 34.79
N LYS A 224 12.99 -23.62 36.07
CA LYS A 224 14.29 -23.07 36.45
C LYS A 224 15.38 -24.06 36.01
N LYS A 225 16.26 -23.64 35.11
CA LYS A 225 17.49 -24.38 34.81
C LYS A 225 18.30 -24.47 36.12
N PRO A 226 18.77 -25.65 36.55
CA PRO A 226 19.69 -25.74 37.68
C PRO A 226 20.86 -24.80 37.40
N THR A 227 21.15 -23.88 38.32
CA THR A 227 22.40 -23.13 38.28
C THR A 227 23.52 -24.15 38.42
N GLU A 228 24.30 -24.35 37.36
CA GLU A 228 25.57 -25.07 37.44
C GLU A 228 26.45 -24.30 38.44
N THR A 229 26.47 -24.77 39.68
CA THR A 229 27.49 -24.42 40.66
C THR A 229 28.82 -24.95 40.13
N ARG A 230 29.65 -24.04 39.60
CA ARG A 230 31.08 -24.27 39.36
C ARG A 230 31.81 -24.44 40.69
#